data_AF-A0A656JS74-F1
#
_entry.id   AF-A0A656JS74-F1
#
_cell.length_a   1.000
_cell.length_b   1.000
_cell.length_c   1.000
_cell.angle_alpha   90.00
_cell.angle_beta   90.00
_cell.angle_gamma   90.00
#
_symmetry.space_group_name_H-M   'P 1'
#
loop_
_entity.id
_entity.type
_entity.pdbx_description
1 polymer ?
#
loop_
_entity_poly.entity_id
_entity_poly.type
_entity_poly.pdbx_seq_one_letter_code
_entity_poly.pdbx_strand_id
1 'polypeptide(L)'
;MNESPERDERHLARMQRKKAVMDERIASSPNECGLLLVLTGNGKGKSSSAFGMLARAMGHDMQCGVVQFIKGRNSTGEEMFFRRFPEQVRYHVMGEGFTWETQDRQRDIAA
;
A
#
# COMPACT_ATOMS: atom_id res chain seq x y z
N MET A 1 -4.45 -29.39 -28.07
CA MET A 1 -5.63 -28.72 -27.47
C MET A 1 -6.78 -29.70 -27.58
N ASN A 2 -7.26 -30.25 -26.46
CA ASN A 2 -8.44 -31.13 -26.43
C ASN A 2 -9.42 -30.51 -25.43
N GLU A 3 -10.16 -29.52 -25.91
CA GLU A 3 -11.30 -28.91 -25.21
C GLU A 3 -12.47 -29.87 -25.38
N SER A 4 -12.65 -30.77 -24.40
CA SER A 4 -13.83 -31.63 -24.38
C SER A 4 -14.94 -30.93 -23.57
N PRO A 5 -16.21 -30.99 -24.01
CA PRO A 5 -17.34 -30.35 -23.31
C PRO A 5 -17.40 -30.68 -21.82
N GLU A 6 -17.05 -31.91 -21.44
CA GLU A 6 -16.98 -32.35 -20.04
C GLU A 6 -15.93 -31.59 -19.20
N ARG A 7 -14.81 -31.20 -19.79
CA ARG A 7 -13.79 -30.40 -19.11
C ARG A 7 -14.29 -28.98 -18.86
N ASP A 8 -15.03 -28.42 -19.81
CA ASP A 8 -15.60 -27.08 -19.71
C ASP A 8 -16.74 -27.04 -18.70
N GLU A 9 -17.63 -28.04 -18.71
CA GLU A 9 -18.66 -28.21 -17.68
C GLU A 9 -18.07 -28.38 -16.28
N ARG A 10 -17.04 -29.21 -16.14
CA ARG A 10 -16.34 -29.36 -14.86
C ARG A 10 -15.66 -28.07 -14.42
N HIS A 11 -15.08 -27.32 -15.35
CA HIS A 11 -14.48 -26.02 -15.07
C HIS A 11 -15.53 -25.01 -14.61
N LEU A 12 -16.66 -24.92 -15.31
CA LEU A 12 -17.77 -24.03 -15.01
C LEU A 12 -18.37 -24.34 -13.63
N ALA A 13 -18.64 -25.62 -13.34
CA ALA A 13 -19.10 -26.05 -12.03
C ALA A 13 -18.10 -25.68 -10.91
N ARG A 14 -16.80 -25.82 -11.17
CA ARG A 14 -15.74 -25.41 -10.22
C ARG A 14 -15.71 -23.89 -10.00
N MET A 15 -15.86 -23.10 -11.06
CA MET A 15 -15.88 -21.63 -10.96
C MET A 15 -17.12 -21.12 -10.25
N GLN A 16 -18.29 -21.73 -10.50
CA GLN A 16 -19.53 -21.40 -9.80
C GLN A 16 -19.42 -21.68 -8.30
N ARG A 17 -18.87 -22.83 -7.89
CA ARG A 17 -18.60 -23.12 -6.48
C ARG A 17 -17.66 -22.09 -5.85
N LYS A 18 -16.58 -21.72 -6.55
CA LYS A 18 -15.64 -20.70 -6.07
C LYS A 18 -16.32 -19.34 -5.93
N LYS A 19 -17.17 -18.96 -6.89
CA LYS A 19 -17.95 -17.71 -6.86
C LYS A 19 -18.88 -17.70 -5.65
N ALA A 20 -19.64 -18.76 -5.41
CA ALA A 20 -20.54 -18.85 -4.26
C ALA A 20 -19.82 -18.63 -2.91
N VAL A 21 -18.64 -19.23 -2.72
CA VAL A 21 -17.83 -19.04 -1.50
C VAL A 21 -17.31 -17.61 -1.38
N MET A 22 -16.92 -16.97 -2.49
CA MET A 22 -16.49 -15.56 -2.45
C MET A 22 -17.65 -14.61 -2.16
N ASP A 23 -18.80 -14.83 -2.80
CA ASP A 23 -20.01 -14.02 -2.60
C ASP A 23 -20.47 -14.08 -1.14
N GLU A 24 -20.44 -15.26 -0.51
CA GLU A 24 -20.78 -15.43 0.92
C GLU A 24 -19.81 -14.67 1.84
N ARG A 25 -18.50 -14.68 1.53
CA ARG A 25 -17.50 -13.90 2.28
C ARG A 25 -17.66 -12.39 2.12
N ILE A 26 -18.06 -11.94 0.94
CA ILE A 26 -18.33 -10.52 0.69
C ILE A 26 -19.58 -10.10 1.48
N ALA A 27 -20.64 -10.91 1.42
CA ALA A 27 -21.88 -10.65 2.16
C ALA A 27 -21.68 -10.60 3.68
N SER A 28 -20.71 -11.35 4.23
CA SER A 28 -20.40 -11.33 5.67
C SER A 28 -19.58 -10.12 6.13
N SER A 29 -19.09 -9.28 5.21
CA SER A 29 -18.31 -8.06 5.52
C SER A 29 -18.99 -6.80 4.95
N PRO A 30 -20.19 -6.44 5.40
CA PRO A 30 -20.99 -5.36 4.80
C PRO A 30 -20.50 -3.95 5.17
N ASN A 31 -19.62 -3.82 6.15
CA ASN A 31 -19.26 -2.54 6.72
C ASN A 31 -18.05 -1.92 5.98
N GLU A 32 -18.25 -0.71 5.47
CA GLU A 32 -17.15 0.13 5.02
C GLU A 32 -16.56 0.88 6.22
N CYS A 33 -15.26 0.71 6.45
CA CYS A 33 -14.55 1.40 7.52
C CYS A 33 -13.07 1.63 7.16
N GLY A 34 -12.43 2.53 7.88
CA GLY A 34 -10.98 2.72 7.79
C GLY A 34 -10.24 1.50 8.32
N LEU A 35 -9.24 1.03 7.58
CA LEU A 35 -8.42 -0.13 7.95
C LEU A 35 -6.99 0.29 8.29
N LEU A 36 -6.39 -0.39 9.27
CA LEU A 36 -4.96 -0.30 9.56
C LEU A 36 -4.24 -1.49 8.92
N LEU A 37 -3.38 -1.21 7.94
CA LEU A 37 -2.57 -2.23 7.28
C LEU A 37 -1.10 -2.11 7.70
N VAL A 38 -0.56 -3.19 8.24
CA VAL A 38 0.85 -3.26 8.65
C VAL A 38 1.64 -4.10 7.65
N LEU A 39 2.49 -3.45 6.87
CA LEU A 39 3.41 -4.11 5.93
C LEU A 39 4.76 -4.34 6.62
N THR A 40 5.03 -5.57 7.04
CA THR A 40 6.23 -5.94 7.82
C THR A 40 6.97 -7.13 7.21
N GLY A 41 8.11 -7.50 7.81
CA GLY A 41 8.99 -8.60 7.39
C GLY A 41 10.25 -8.15 6.65
N ASN A 42 11.19 -9.08 6.48
CA ASN A 42 12.52 -8.78 5.90
C ASN A 42 12.52 -8.68 4.37
N GLY A 43 11.44 -9.11 3.72
CA GLY A 43 11.30 -9.00 2.27
C GLY A 43 11.32 -7.55 1.77
N LYS A 44 11.84 -7.36 0.55
CA LYS A 44 11.69 -6.11 -0.19
C LYS A 44 10.22 -5.92 -0.61
N GLY A 45 9.76 -4.67 -0.70
CA GLY A 45 8.43 -4.33 -1.22
C GLY A 45 7.48 -3.64 -0.24
N LYS A 46 7.81 -3.54 1.05
CA LYS A 46 6.97 -2.86 2.06
C LYS A 46 6.64 -1.41 1.67
N SER A 47 7.67 -0.59 1.47
CA SER A 47 7.49 0.82 1.10
C SER A 47 6.87 0.96 -0.29
N SER A 48 7.29 0.16 -1.27
CA SER A 48 6.75 0.22 -2.63
C SER A 48 5.27 -0.14 -2.69
N SER A 49 4.82 -1.13 -1.91
CA SER A 49 3.40 -1.48 -1.79
C SER A 49 2.60 -0.36 -1.12
N ALA A 50 3.14 0.27 -0.07
CA ALA A 50 2.51 1.44 0.56
C ALA A 50 2.35 2.61 -0.44
N PHE A 51 3.38 2.90 -1.25
CA PHE A 51 3.29 3.93 -2.29
C PHE A 51 2.35 3.57 -3.44
N GLY A 52 2.24 2.29 -3.79
CA GLY A 52 1.26 1.82 -4.76
C GLY A 52 -0.18 2.05 -4.28
N MET A 53 -0.44 1.83 -2.99
CA MET A 53 -1.74 2.13 -2.37
C MET A 53 -2.00 3.64 -2.31
N LEU A 54 -0.98 4.45 -2.00
CA LEU A 54 -1.08 5.91 -2.05
C LEU A 54 -1.47 6.40 -3.45
N ALA A 55 -0.77 5.93 -4.49
CA ALA A 55 -1.08 6.28 -5.88
C ALA A 55 -2.50 5.86 -6.28
N ARG A 56 -2.97 4.68 -5.82
CA ARG A 56 -4.35 4.24 -6.05
C ARG A 56 -5.36 5.16 -5.37
N ALA A 57 -5.14 5.52 -4.10
CA ALA A 57 -6.04 6.40 -3.36
C ALA A 57 -6.13 7.79 -4.03
N MET A 58 -5.01 8.36 -4.44
CA MET A 58 -4.96 9.62 -5.20
C MET A 58 -5.68 9.52 -6.55
N GLY A 59 -5.55 8.39 -7.25
CA GLY A 59 -6.26 8.13 -8.51
C GLY A 59 -7.79 8.05 -8.35
N HIS A 60 -8.28 7.91 -7.12
CA HIS A 60 -9.69 8.02 -6.74
C HIS A 60 -9.98 9.32 -5.97
N ASP A 61 -9.19 10.36 -6.20
CA ASP A 61 -9.36 11.71 -5.65
C ASP A 61 -9.30 11.82 -4.12
N MET A 62 -8.76 10.80 -3.44
CA MET A 62 -8.63 10.83 -1.98
C MET A 62 -7.48 11.75 -1.54
N GLN A 63 -7.74 12.51 -0.47
CA GLN A 63 -6.72 13.29 0.23
C GLN A 63 -5.83 12.37 1.05
N CYS A 64 -4.51 12.49 0.86
CA CYS A 64 -3.55 11.56 1.46
C CYS A 64 -2.47 12.29 2.27
N GLY A 65 -1.86 11.54 3.19
CA GLY A 65 -0.71 11.98 3.99
C GLY A 65 0.38 10.93 4.00
N VAL A 66 1.63 11.36 3.93
CA VAL A 66 2.82 10.51 4.05
C VAL A 66 3.71 11.06 5.15
N VAL A 67 4.11 10.18 6.08
CA VAL A 67 5.14 10.48 7.09
C VAL A 67 6.23 9.43 6.98
N GLN A 68 7.47 9.86 6.75
CA GLN A 68 8.64 8.99 6.71
C GLN A 68 9.55 9.28 7.89
N PHE A 69 9.81 8.28 8.73
CA PHE A 69 10.57 8.47 9.97
C PHE A 69 12.08 8.29 9.86
N ILE A 70 12.58 7.59 8.83
CA ILE A 70 14.00 7.21 8.70
C ILE A 70 14.40 7.23 7.23
N LYS A 71 14.39 8.40 6.60
CA LYS A 71 14.99 8.59 5.27
C LYS A 71 15.81 9.87 5.26
N GLY A 72 17.11 9.69 5.40
CA GLY A 72 18.09 10.78 5.41
C GLY A 72 18.35 11.33 4.02
N ARG A 73 18.44 12.66 3.95
CA ARG A 73 19.05 13.59 2.96
C ARG A 73 18.83 13.37 1.45
N ASN A 74 18.56 12.17 0.96
CA ASN A 74 18.44 11.85 -0.46
C ASN A 74 16.97 11.64 -0.82
N SER A 75 16.45 12.53 -1.67
CA SER A 75 15.08 12.47 -2.17
C SER A 75 14.83 11.16 -2.92
N THR A 76 13.79 10.40 -2.55
CA THR A 76 13.44 9.19 -3.31
C THR A 76 12.58 9.52 -4.52
N GLY A 77 12.56 8.63 -5.52
CA GLY A 77 11.72 8.80 -6.71
C GLY A 77 10.23 8.99 -6.37
N GLU A 78 9.75 8.26 -5.36
CA GLU A 78 8.39 8.39 -4.86
C GLU A 78 8.15 9.75 -4.21
N GLU A 79 9.07 10.25 -3.38
CA GLU A 79 8.97 11.59 -2.81
C GLU A 79 8.90 12.66 -3.92
N MET A 80 9.83 12.63 -4.87
CA MET A 80 9.84 13.58 -5.99
C MET A 80 8.53 13.53 -6.79
N PHE A 81 7.99 12.33 -7.02
CA PHE A 81 6.73 12.17 -7.76
C PHE A 81 5.53 12.74 -7.01
N PHE A 82 5.37 12.38 -5.72
CA PHE A 82 4.18 12.74 -4.94
C PHE A 82 4.18 14.22 -4.51
N ARG A 83 5.36 14.82 -4.32
CA ARG A 83 5.45 16.26 -4.01
C ARG A 83 4.93 17.18 -5.11
N ARG A 84 4.76 16.68 -6.35
CA ARG A 84 4.15 17.44 -7.46
C ARG A 84 2.64 17.67 -7.26
N PHE A 85 2.01 17.00 -6.31
CA PHE A 85 0.57 17.09 -6.02
C PHE A 85 0.30 17.61 -4.60
N PRO A 86 0.76 18.83 -4.23
CA PRO A 86 0.69 19.32 -2.85
C PRO A 86 -0.73 19.53 -2.33
N GLU A 87 -1.71 19.71 -3.22
CA GLU A 87 -3.12 19.84 -2.87
C GLU A 87 -3.81 18.50 -2.55
N GLN A 88 -3.18 17.37 -2.90
CA GLN A 88 -3.74 16.03 -2.72
C GLN A 88 -2.91 15.16 -1.77
N VAL A 89 -1.61 15.44 -1.63
CA VAL A 89 -0.71 14.72 -0.71
C VAL A 89 0.11 15.68 0.13
N ARG A 90 -0.04 15.55 1.45
CA ARG A 90 0.89 16.17 2.41
C ARG A 90 2.05 15.21 2.69
N TYR A 91 3.27 15.63 2.39
CA TYR A 91 4.46 14.79 2.51
C TYR A 91 5.41 15.33 3.58
N HIS A 92 5.57 14.56 4.65
CA HIS A 92 6.44 14.86 5.77
C HIS A 92 7.57 13.84 5.84
N VAL A 93 8.80 14.34 5.84
CA VAL A 93 10.00 13.53 6.09
C VAL A 93 10.54 14.02 7.42
N MET A 94 10.69 13.09 8.36
CA MET A 94 11.20 13.32 9.71
C MET A 94 12.60 12.71 9.84
N GLY A 95 13.39 13.29 10.74
CA GLY A 95 14.75 12.84 11.06
C GLY A 95 15.82 13.25 10.04
N GLU A 96 17.08 13.24 10.48
CA GLU A 96 18.24 13.56 9.63
C GLU A 96 18.79 12.35 8.86
N GLY A 97 18.27 11.14 9.13
CA GLY A 97 18.70 9.92 8.49
C GLY A 97 18.64 8.72 9.40
N PHE A 98 19.55 7.78 9.18
CA PHE A 98 19.64 6.61 10.02
C PHE A 98 20.14 6.99 11.41
N THR A 99 19.50 6.46 12.46
CA THR A 99 19.80 6.78 13.86
C THR A 99 21.20 6.34 14.32
N TRP A 100 21.95 5.63 13.49
CA TRP A 100 23.36 5.27 13.73
C TRP A 100 24.36 6.23 13.07
N GLU A 101 23.90 7.14 12.21
CA GLU A 101 24.70 8.22 11.63
C GLU A 101 24.58 9.51 12.47
N THR A 102 23.37 9.82 12.96
CA THR A 102 23.16 10.93 13.89
C THR A 102 23.64 10.55 15.29
N GLN A 103 24.71 11.19 15.79
CA GLN A 103 25.18 11.04 17.16
C GLN A 103 24.64 12.12 18.12
N ASP A 104 23.69 12.96 17.66
CA ASP A 104 23.13 14.07 18.42
C ASP A 104 21.63 13.88 18.66
N ARG A 105 21.30 13.42 19.87
CA ARG A 105 19.92 13.17 20.33
C ARG A 105 19.02 14.41 20.26
N GLN A 106 19.55 15.61 20.48
CA GLN A 106 18.72 16.83 20.50
C GLN A 106 18.26 17.20 19.09
N ARG A 107 19.11 16.95 18.09
CA ARG A 107 18.76 17.15 16.67
C ARG A 107 17.73 16.15 16.18
N ASP A 108 17.84 14.88 16.57
CA ASP A 108 16.85 13.85 16.23
C ASP A 108 15.46 14.15 16.80
N ILE A 109 15.36 14.86 17.94
CA ILE A 109 14.08 15.25 18.54
C ILE A 109 13.45 16.46 17.82
N ALA A 110 14.27 17.36 17.28
CA ALA A 110 13.82 18.61 16.68
C ALA A 110 13.38 18.49 15.21
N ALA A 111 13.74 17.39 14.53
CA ALA A 111 13.49 17.12 13.11
C ALA A 111 12.23 16.28 12.86
#